data_AF-A0AB35WSG5-F1
#
_entry.id   AF-A0AB35WSG5-F1
#
_cell.length_a   1.000
_cell.length_b   1.000
_cell.length_c   1.000
_cell.angle_alpha   90.00
_cell.angle_beta   90.00
_cell.angle_gamma   90.00
#
_symmetry.space_group_name_H-M   'P 1'
#
loop_
_entity.id
_entity.type
_entity.pdbx_description
1 polymer ?
#
loop_
_entity_poly.entity_id
_entity_poly.type
_entity_poly.pdbx_seq_one_letter_code
_entity_poly.pdbx_strand_id
1 'polypeptide(L)'
;MSWECISYWIEHHPGLASWVQAVGSIAAILAAIWIASRDSRIRRNAEAESRKNALVRAEAAVKEATLRVRLAIDVLKDSVPPFQTEVISIGLSQSLQHLTEVVSSDGVNSAIHTQLFLTRVAVEDVALFVNMITPERNWNESTRLSVQKRLNGIESAHAALVAM
;
A
#
# COMPACT_ATOMS: atom_id res chain seq x y z
N MET A 1 48.65 20.54 30.02
CA MET A 1 49.72 20.69 29.00
C MET A 1 49.22 20.24 27.62
N SER A 2 48.27 20.95 27.03
CA SER A 2 47.73 20.57 25.71
C SER A 2 47.50 21.77 24.79
N TRP A 3 47.25 22.96 25.31
CA TRP A 3 47.09 24.17 24.48
C TRP A 3 48.42 24.81 24.10
N GLU A 4 49.38 24.89 25.03
CA GLU A 4 50.70 25.49 24.80
C GLU A 4 51.54 24.70 23.76
N CYS A 5 51.42 23.37 23.71
CA CYS A 5 52.06 22.56 22.67
C CYS A 5 51.44 22.77 21.29
N ILE A 6 50.13 22.99 21.21
CA ILE A 6 49.43 23.24 19.94
C ILE A 6 49.78 24.63 19.42
N SER A 7 49.81 25.65 20.28
CA SER A 7 50.22 27.01 19.88
C SER A 7 51.69 27.08 19.46
N TYR A 8 52.61 26.44 20.20
CA TYR A 8 54.04 26.41 19.85
C TYR A 8 54.32 25.69 18.53
N TRP A 9 53.55 24.63 18.23
CA TRP A 9 53.65 23.88 16.98
C TRP A 9 53.11 24.68 15.77
N ILE A 10 51.98 25.37 15.94
CA ILE A 10 51.38 26.23 14.90
C ILE A 10 52.30 27.42 14.56
N GLU A 11 52.96 28.03 15.56
CA GLU A 11 53.90 29.14 15.35
C GLU A 11 55.18 28.73 14.60
N HIS A 12 55.71 27.52 14.84
CA HIS A 12 56.93 27.06 14.18
C HIS A 12 56.70 26.37 12.81
N HIS A 13 55.47 25.94 12.49
CA HIS A 13 55.17 25.18 11.28
C HIS A 13 53.89 25.68 10.56
N PRO A 14 53.84 26.96 10.12
CA PRO A 14 52.65 27.56 9.52
C PRO A 14 52.16 26.82 8.25
N GLY A 15 53.07 26.18 7.51
CA GLY A 15 52.74 25.37 6.33
C GLY A 15 52.05 24.04 6.64
N LEU A 16 52.30 23.42 7.80
CA LEU A 16 51.71 22.14 8.19
C LEU A 16 50.27 22.29 8.69
N ALA A 17 49.95 23.37 9.41
CA ALA A 17 48.60 23.65 9.88
C ALA A 17 47.61 23.87 8.72
N SER A 18 48.00 24.67 7.72
CA SER A 18 47.20 24.88 6.50
C SER A 18 46.98 23.58 5.71
N TRP A 19 47.98 22.69 5.70
CA TRP A 19 47.88 21.40 5.01
C TRP A 19 46.93 20.44 5.73
N VAL A 20 47.02 20.31 7.06
CA VAL A 20 46.10 19.47 7.85
C VAL A 20 44.66 19.94 7.70
N GLN A 21 44.43 21.26 7.67
CA GLN A 21 43.10 21.81 7.45
C GLN A 21 42.56 21.50 6.04
N ALA A 22 43.41 21.61 5.02
CA ALA A 22 43.01 21.31 3.64
C ALA A 22 42.69 19.81 3.48
N VAL A 23 43.55 18.92 4.00
CA VAL A 23 43.33 17.47 3.97
C VAL A 23 42.09 17.07 4.77
N GLY A 24 41.90 17.65 5.96
CA GLY A 24 40.72 17.43 6.79
C GLY A 24 39.42 17.87 6.10
N SER A 25 39.46 19.01 5.39
CA SER A 25 38.32 19.51 4.62
C SER A 25 37.98 18.57 3.45
N ILE A 26 38.98 18.07 2.72
CA ILE A 26 38.79 17.09 1.64
C ILE A 26 38.21 15.79 2.19
N ALA A 27 38.76 15.27 3.30
CA ALA A 27 38.28 14.06 3.94
C ALA A 27 36.82 14.22 4.42
N ALA A 28 36.47 15.36 5.00
CA ALA A 28 35.10 15.66 5.41
C ALA A 28 34.12 15.69 4.23
N ILE A 29 34.51 16.29 3.09
CA ILE A 29 33.71 16.30 1.87
C ILE A 29 33.51 14.88 1.34
N LEU A 30 34.57 14.08 1.28
CA LEU A 30 34.49 12.68 0.84
C LEU A 30 33.59 11.84 1.76
N ALA A 31 33.70 12.04 3.08
CA ALA A 31 32.83 11.38 4.05
C ALA A 31 31.35 11.78 3.87
N ALA A 32 31.07 13.07 3.65
CA ALA A 32 29.71 13.55 3.39
C ALA A 32 29.11 12.94 2.11
N ILE A 33 29.88 12.90 1.02
CA ILE A 33 29.45 12.28 -0.25
C ILE A 33 29.19 10.79 -0.05
N TRP A 34 30.07 10.10 0.70
CA TRP A 34 29.91 8.67 0.99
C TRP A 34 28.65 8.38 1.80
N ILE A 35 28.38 9.17 2.85
CA ILE A 35 27.18 9.05 3.68
C ILE A 35 25.92 9.30 2.84
N ALA A 36 25.88 10.39 2.07
CA ALA A 36 24.74 10.72 1.22
C ALA A 36 24.47 9.65 0.16
N SER A 37 25.54 9.09 -0.44
CA SER A 37 25.43 8.03 -1.43
C SER A 37 24.91 6.72 -0.81
N ARG A 38 25.37 6.38 0.39
CA ARG A 38 24.91 5.19 1.12
C ARG A 38 23.44 5.34 1.53
N ASP A 39 23.06 6.49 2.08
CA ASP A 39 21.69 6.79 2.48
C ASP A 39 20.74 6.75 1.28
N SER A 40 21.12 7.37 0.17
CA SER A 40 20.35 7.31 -1.08
C SER A 40 20.15 5.88 -1.58
N ARG A 41 21.15 4.99 -1.45
CA ARG A 41 21.01 3.58 -1.87
C ARG A 41 20.06 2.82 -0.95
N ILE A 42 20.21 2.98 0.36
CA ILE A 42 19.35 2.34 1.36
C ILE A 42 17.90 2.77 1.14
N ARG A 43 17.66 4.08 0.98
CA ARG A 43 16.32 4.62 0.74
C ARG A 43 15.69 4.07 -0.53
N ARG A 44 16.44 4.01 -1.64
CA ARG A 44 15.94 3.43 -2.91
C ARG A 44 15.57 1.96 -2.76
N ASN A 45 16.38 1.19 -2.03
CA ASN A 45 16.09 -0.23 -1.78
C ASN A 45 14.85 -0.38 -0.90
N ALA A 46 14.72 0.42 0.16
CA ALA A 46 13.56 0.42 1.04
C ALA A 46 12.27 0.83 0.29
N GLU A 47 12.34 1.84 -0.59
CA GLU A 47 11.20 2.24 -1.43
C GLU A 47 10.81 1.13 -2.42
N ALA A 48 11.78 0.44 -3.02
CA ALA A 48 11.50 -0.67 -3.93
C ALA A 48 10.87 -1.87 -3.21
N GLU A 49 11.36 -2.20 -2.02
CA GLU A 49 10.80 -3.27 -1.18
C GLU A 49 9.40 -2.92 -0.66
N SER A 50 9.20 -1.68 -0.20
CA SER A 50 7.91 -1.16 0.22
C SER A 50 6.86 -1.28 -0.90
N ARG A 51 7.21 -0.95 -2.15
CA ARG A 51 6.32 -1.10 -3.31
C ARG A 51 5.95 -2.55 -3.59
N LYS A 52 6.91 -3.48 -3.52
CA LYS A 52 6.64 -4.92 -3.69
C LYS A 52 5.69 -5.43 -2.61
N ASN A 53 5.95 -5.06 -1.36
CA ASN A 53 5.10 -5.45 -0.24
C ASN A 53 3.70 -4.85 -0.35
N ALA A 54 3.58 -3.60 -0.82
CA ALA A 54 2.29 -2.97 -1.09
C ALA A 54 1.50 -3.70 -2.18
N LEU A 55 2.16 -4.16 -3.24
CA LEU A 55 1.53 -4.94 -4.31
C LEU A 55 0.96 -6.26 -3.78
N VAL A 56 1.75 -7.01 -3.00
CA VAL A 56 1.31 -8.28 -2.40
C VAL A 56 0.12 -8.08 -1.46
N ARG A 57 0.16 -7.03 -0.61
CA ARG A 57 -0.98 -6.69 0.27
C ARG A 57 -2.22 -6.31 -0.53
N ALA A 58 -2.05 -5.55 -1.61
CA ALA A 58 -3.15 -5.16 -2.48
C ALA A 58 -3.78 -6.35 -3.18
N GLU A 59 -2.97 -7.26 -3.75
CA GLU A 59 -3.44 -8.49 -4.36
C GLU A 59 -4.25 -9.32 -3.36
N ALA A 60 -3.71 -9.55 -2.15
CA ALA A 60 -4.37 -10.32 -1.12
C ALA A 60 -5.73 -9.73 -0.73
N ALA A 61 -5.81 -8.42 -0.52
CA ALA A 61 -7.05 -7.73 -0.14
C ALA A 61 -8.10 -7.78 -1.26
N VAL A 62 -7.69 -7.57 -2.53
CA VAL A 62 -8.61 -7.66 -3.68
C VAL A 62 -9.07 -9.10 -3.88
N LYS A 63 -8.20 -10.10 -3.72
CA LYS A 63 -8.55 -11.51 -3.81
C LYS A 63 -9.58 -11.91 -2.74
N GLU A 64 -9.36 -11.50 -1.50
CA GLU A 64 -10.31 -11.71 -0.40
C GLU A 64 -11.67 -11.07 -0.70
N ALA A 65 -11.68 -9.82 -1.15
CA ALA A 65 -12.90 -9.12 -1.56
C ALA A 65 -13.64 -9.85 -2.70
N THR A 66 -12.90 -10.35 -3.70
CA THR A 66 -13.44 -11.14 -4.81
C THR A 66 -14.16 -12.37 -4.29
N LEU A 67 -13.53 -13.12 -3.39
CA LEU A 67 -14.11 -14.33 -2.81
C LEU A 67 -15.38 -14.01 -2.01
N ARG A 68 -15.38 -12.98 -1.18
CA ARG A 68 -16.57 -12.58 -0.41
C ARG A 68 -17.72 -12.12 -1.29
N VAL A 69 -17.46 -11.35 -2.34
CA VAL A 69 -18.49 -10.93 -3.31
C VAL A 69 -19.03 -12.13 -4.07
N ARG A 70 -18.18 -13.07 -4.50
CA ARG A 70 -18.62 -14.29 -5.18
C ARG A 70 -19.51 -15.15 -4.27
N LEU A 71 -19.08 -15.37 -3.03
CA LEU A 71 -19.88 -16.08 -2.03
C LEU A 71 -21.23 -15.39 -1.78
N ALA A 72 -21.25 -14.06 -1.70
CA ALA A 72 -22.49 -13.30 -1.58
C ALA A 72 -23.43 -13.60 -2.76
N ILE A 73 -22.93 -13.56 -3.99
CA ILE A 73 -23.72 -13.86 -5.19
C ILE A 73 -24.26 -15.29 -5.17
N ASP A 74 -23.41 -16.26 -4.84
CA ASP A 74 -23.79 -17.67 -4.88
C ASP A 74 -24.84 -18.01 -3.83
N VAL A 75 -24.65 -17.54 -2.60
CA VAL A 75 -25.63 -17.69 -1.52
C VAL A 75 -26.97 -17.03 -1.89
N LEU A 76 -26.94 -15.89 -2.57
CA LEU A 76 -28.14 -15.13 -2.93
C LEU A 76 -28.93 -15.69 -4.13
N LYS A 77 -28.43 -16.74 -4.81
CA LYS A 77 -29.15 -17.42 -5.89
C LYS A 77 -30.30 -18.31 -5.37
N ASP A 78 -30.16 -18.92 -4.20
CA ASP A 78 -30.99 -20.07 -3.78
C ASP A 78 -32.15 -19.74 -2.83
N SER A 79 -32.63 -18.49 -2.81
CA SER A 79 -33.65 -17.96 -1.88
C SER A 79 -33.20 -17.94 -0.42
N VAL A 80 -33.09 -16.73 0.15
CA VAL A 80 -32.17 -16.52 1.26
C VAL A 80 -32.92 -16.23 2.57
N PRO A 81 -32.60 -16.96 3.65
CA PRO A 81 -33.05 -16.60 4.99
C PRO A 81 -32.44 -15.26 5.46
N PRO A 82 -33.18 -14.42 6.21
CA PRO A 82 -32.69 -13.12 6.68
C PRO A 82 -31.36 -13.14 7.46
N PHE A 83 -30.99 -14.25 8.10
CA PHE A 83 -29.71 -14.35 8.82
C PHE A 83 -28.49 -14.35 7.89
N GLN A 84 -28.64 -14.82 6.65
CA GLN A 84 -27.51 -14.91 5.72
C GLN A 84 -27.16 -13.55 5.12
N THR A 85 -28.15 -12.65 4.94
CA THR A 85 -27.89 -11.28 4.49
C THR A 85 -27.05 -10.50 5.50
N GLU A 86 -27.26 -10.72 6.80
CA GLU A 86 -26.46 -10.10 7.86
C GLU A 86 -25.00 -10.60 7.83
N VAL A 87 -24.80 -11.93 7.74
CA VAL A 87 -23.46 -12.53 7.64
C VAL A 87 -22.70 -12.02 6.41
N ILE A 88 -23.38 -11.94 5.26
CA ILE A 88 -22.79 -11.38 4.03
C ILE A 88 -22.41 -9.90 4.24
N SER A 89 -23.31 -9.10 4.82
CA SER A 89 -23.07 -7.67 5.04
C SER A 89 -21.87 -7.42 5.98
N ILE A 90 -21.73 -8.23 7.04
CA ILE A 90 -20.55 -8.21 7.92
C ILE A 90 -19.28 -8.55 7.13
N GLY A 91 -19.30 -9.63 6.34
CA GLY A 91 -18.14 -10.03 5.54
C GLY A 91 -17.71 -8.97 4.52
N LEU A 92 -18.67 -8.35 3.84
CA LEU A 92 -18.38 -7.27 2.89
C LEU A 92 -17.83 -6.03 3.60
N SER A 93 -18.36 -5.69 4.78
CA SER A 93 -17.86 -4.57 5.59
C SER A 93 -16.41 -4.81 6.05
N GLN A 94 -16.07 -6.04 6.46
CA GLN A 94 -14.70 -6.42 6.77
C GLN A 94 -13.76 -6.27 5.55
N SER A 95 -14.21 -6.66 4.36
CA SER A 95 -13.45 -6.43 3.12
C SER A 95 -13.25 -4.94 2.84
N LEU A 96 -14.25 -4.09 3.06
CA LEU A 96 -14.13 -2.64 2.87
C LEU A 96 -13.13 -2.02 3.85
N GLN A 97 -13.14 -2.47 5.10
CA GLN A 97 -12.16 -2.05 6.09
C GLN A 97 -10.75 -2.44 5.65
N HIS A 98 -10.52 -3.70 5.30
CA HIS A 98 -9.20 -4.18 4.88
C HIS A 98 -8.70 -3.46 3.62
N LEU A 99 -9.57 -3.23 2.63
CA LEU A 99 -9.22 -2.43 1.44
C LEU A 99 -8.82 -1.00 1.81
N THR A 100 -9.52 -0.37 2.76
CA THR A 100 -9.22 1.00 3.22
C THR A 100 -7.88 1.08 3.95
N GLU A 101 -7.58 0.08 4.78
CA GLU A 101 -6.28 -0.06 5.45
C GLU A 101 -5.15 -0.20 4.44
N VAL A 102 -5.33 -1.04 3.42
CA VAL A 102 -4.30 -1.30 2.40
C VAL A 102 -4.10 -0.09 1.50
N VAL A 103 -5.16 0.64 1.11
CA VAL A 103 -5.08 1.91 0.35
C VAL A 103 -4.21 2.94 1.06
N SER A 104 -4.27 2.97 2.39
CA SER A 104 -3.53 3.91 3.23
C SER A 104 -2.11 3.43 3.59
N SER A 105 -1.69 2.25 3.12
CA SER A 105 -0.41 1.66 3.50
C SER A 105 0.77 2.21 2.69
N ASP A 106 1.95 2.23 3.30
CA ASP A 106 3.19 2.66 2.65
C ASP A 106 3.52 1.83 1.42
N GLY A 107 4.01 2.49 0.38
CA GLY A 107 4.43 1.85 -0.88
C GLY A 107 3.33 1.74 -1.94
N VAL A 108 2.08 2.09 -1.60
CA VAL A 108 0.98 2.16 -2.56
C VAL A 108 1.23 3.31 -3.54
N ASN A 109 1.44 2.96 -4.80
CA ASN A 109 1.55 3.93 -5.90
C ASN A 109 0.17 4.21 -6.53
N SER A 110 0.12 5.12 -7.49
CA SER A 110 -1.14 5.51 -8.16
C SER A 110 -1.85 4.35 -8.87
N ALA A 111 -1.10 3.42 -9.45
CA ALA A 111 -1.65 2.27 -10.16
C ALA A 111 -2.33 1.29 -9.18
N ILE A 112 -1.63 0.93 -8.10
CA ILE A 112 -2.16 0.08 -7.03
C ILE A 112 -3.38 0.76 -6.38
N HIS A 113 -3.27 2.05 -6.06
CA HIS A 113 -4.37 2.84 -5.49
C HIS A 113 -5.61 2.80 -6.38
N THR A 114 -5.44 2.95 -7.70
CA THR A 114 -6.56 2.92 -8.65
C THR A 114 -7.28 1.58 -8.60
N GLN A 115 -6.55 0.46 -8.61
CA GLN A 115 -7.17 -0.87 -8.54
C GLN A 115 -7.90 -1.08 -7.21
N LEU A 116 -7.26 -0.75 -6.08
CA LEU A 116 -7.88 -0.86 -4.75
C LEU A 116 -9.13 0.01 -4.62
N PHE A 117 -9.10 1.24 -5.14
CA PHE A 117 -10.23 2.15 -5.12
C PHE A 117 -11.40 1.60 -5.95
N LEU A 118 -11.14 1.12 -7.17
CA LEU A 118 -12.17 0.51 -8.01
C LEU A 118 -12.79 -0.72 -7.35
N THR A 119 -11.96 -1.58 -6.74
CA THR A 119 -12.44 -2.73 -5.98
C THR A 119 -13.30 -2.29 -4.79
N ARG A 120 -12.86 -1.31 -4.01
CA ARG A 120 -13.61 -0.77 -2.86
C ARG A 120 -14.98 -0.28 -3.28
N VAL A 121 -15.07 0.57 -4.30
CA VAL A 121 -16.36 1.07 -4.83
C VAL A 121 -17.25 -0.07 -5.30
N ALA A 122 -16.70 -1.06 -6.00
CA ALA A 122 -17.47 -2.22 -6.44
C ALA A 122 -18.01 -3.05 -5.26
N VAL A 123 -17.24 -3.22 -4.18
CA VAL A 123 -17.68 -3.92 -2.96
C VAL A 123 -18.73 -3.09 -2.21
N GLU A 124 -18.59 -1.75 -2.13
CA GLU A 124 -19.59 -0.85 -1.54
C GLU A 124 -20.93 -0.99 -2.27
N ASP A 125 -20.91 -0.96 -3.61
CA ASP A 125 -22.11 -1.16 -4.43
C ASP A 125 -22.78 -2.51 -4.14
N VAL A 126 -21.99 -3.60 -4.04
CA VAL A 126 -22.53 -4.93 -3.71
C VAL A 126 -23.14 -4.95 -2.31
N ALA A 127 -22.47 -4.35 -1.32
CA ALA A 127 -22.99 -4.26 0.05
C ALA A 127 -24.33 -3.51 0.10
N LEU A 128 -24.47 -2.41 -0.67
CA LEU A 128 -25.74 -1.70 -0.83
C LEU A 128 -26.83 -2.62 -1.43
N PHE A 129 -26.51 -3.38 -2.48
CA PHE A 129 -27.48 -4.33 -3.06
C PHE A 129 -27.88 -5.45 -2.10
N VAL A 130 -26.97 -5.93 -1.25
CA VAL A 130 -27.27 -6.92 -0.22
C VAL A 130 -28.21 -6.33 0.83
N ASN A 131 -27.94 -5.10 1.29
CA ASN A 131 -28.76 -4.42 2.30
C ASN A 131 -30.16 -4.04 1.78
N MET A 132 -30.35 -3.98 0.46
CA MET A 132 -31.66 -3.77 -0.16
C MET A 132 -32.55 -5.03 -0.17
N ILE A 133 -32.01 -6.20 0.16
CA ILE A 133 -32.78 -7.44 0.23
C ILE A 133 -33.68 -7.39 1.46
N THR A 134 -34.98 -7.59 1.25
CA THR A 134 -35.95 -7.75 2.34
C THR A 134 -36.69 -9.08 2.17
N PRO A 135 -37.39 -9.59 3.21
CA PRO A 135 -38.19 -10.82 3.08
C PRO A 135 -39.21 -10.77 1.94
N GLU A 136 -39.67 -9.57 1.56
CA GLU A 136 -40.65 -9.32 0.51
C GLU A 136 -40.00 -9.02 -0.85
N ARG A 137 -38.71 -8.67 -0.87
CA ARG A 137 -38.00 -8.20 -2.06
C ARG A 137 -36.61 -8.83 -2.16
N ASN A 138 -36.52 -9.86 -3.00
CA ASN A 138 -35.25 -10.45 -3.39
C ASN A 138 -34.64 -9.72 -4.61
N TRP A 139 -33.41 -10.05 -4.97
CA TRP A 139 -32.77 -9.57 -6.19
C TRP A 139 -33.58 -9.94 -7.43
N ASN A 140 -33.90 -8.94 -8.24
CA ASN A 140 -34.37 -9.18 -9.59
C ASN A 140 -33.18 -9.43 -10.54
N GLU A 141 -33.48 -9.82 -11.77
CA GLU A 141 -32.46 -10.12 -12.77
C GLU A 141 -31.54 -8.92 -13.05
N SER A 142 -32.08 -7.70 -13.05
CA SER A 142 -31.29 -6.47 -13.24
C SER A 142 -30.28 -6.25 -12.11
N THR A 143 -30.68 -6.51 -10.85
CA THR A 143 -29.78 -6.41 -9.69
C THR A 143 -28.69 -7.47 -9.78
N ARG A 144 -29.04 -8.72 -10.14
CA ARG A 144 -28.06 -9.80 -10.33
C ARG A 144 -27.03 -9.46 -11.40
N LEU A 145 -27.47 -8.96 -12.55
CA LEU A 145 -26.57 -8.52 -13.62
C LEU A 145 -25.67 -7.36 -13.17
N SER A 146 -26.21 -6.43 -12.38
CA SER A 146 -25.44 -5.30 -11.85
C SER A 146 -24.35 -5.75 -10.89
N VAL A 147 -24.70 -6.65 -9.95
CA VAL A 147 -23.75 -7.25 -9.00
C VAL A 147 -22.70 -8.08 -9.73
N GLN A 148 -23.09 -8.88 -10.73
CA GLN A 148 -22.14 -9.65 -11.55
C GLN A 148 -21.17 -8.73 -12.31
N LYS A 149 -21.65 -7.60 -12.85
CA LYS A 149 -20.79 -6.59 -13.47
C LYS A 149 -19.78 -6.02 -12.49
N ARG A 150 -20.15 -5.82 -11.22
CA ARG A 150 -19.22 -5.39 -10.16
C ARG A 150 -18.18 -6.47 -9.84
N LEU A 151 -18.60 -7.73 -9.72
CA LEU A 151 -17.67 -8.85 -9.54
C LEU A 151 -16.64 -8.91 -10.69
N ASN A 152 -17.09 -8.83 -11.94
CA ASN A 152 -16.19 -8.84 -13.11
C ASN A 152 -15.19 -7.67 -13.07
N GLY A 153 -15.63 -6.50 -12.58
CA GLY A 153 -14.75 -5.35 -12.35
C GLY A 153 -13.68 -5.60 -11.28
N ILE A 154 -14.06 -6.25 -10.18
CA ILE A 154 -13.13 -6.65 -9.13
C ILE A 154 -12.12 -7.68 -9.66
N GLU A 155 -12.58 -8.68 -10.41
CA GLU A 155 -11.71 -9.70 -11.03
C GLU A 155 -10.74 -9.08 -12.05
N SER A 156 -11.19 -8.10 -12.84
CA SER A 156 -10.32 -7.34 -13.73
C SER A 156 -9.27 -6.54 -12.96
N ALA A 157 -9.63 -5.93 -11.82
CA ALA A 157 -8.69 -5.20 -10.97
C ALA A 157 -7.65 -6.14 -10.34
N HIS A 158 -8.08 -7.33 -9.91
CA HIS A 158 -7.18 -8.38 -9.42
C HIS A 158 -6.19 -8.82 -10.49
N ALA A 159 -6.67 -9.10 -11.71
CA ALA A 159 -5.81 -9.49 -12.83
C ALA A 159 -4.81 -8.38 -13.19
N ALA A 160 -5.21 -7.11 -13.10
CA ALA A 160 -4.32 -5.97 -13.30
C ALA A 160 -3.22 -5.90 -12.23
N LEU A 161 -3.53 -6.18 -10.96
CA LEU A 161 -2.53 -6.23 -9.89
C LEU A 161 -1.55 -7.40 -10.07
N VAL A 162 -2.04 -8.58 -10.45
CA VAL A 162 -1.18 -9.76 -10.70
C VAL A 162 -0.23 -9.53 -11.88
N ALA A 163 -0.59 -8.67 -12.83
CA ALA A 163 0.24 -8.35 -13.99
C ALA A 163 1.30 -7.25 -13.74
N MET A 164 1.29 -6.59 -12.57
CA MET A 164 2.26 -5.54 -12.20
C MET A 164 3.55 -6.12 -11.61
#